data_AF-A0A9D0IDK9-F1
#
_entry.id   AF-A0A9D0IDK9-F1
#
_cell.length_a   1.000
_cell.length_b   1.000
_cell.length_c   1.000
_cell.angle_alpha   90.00
_cell.angle_beta   90.00
_cell.angle_gamma   90.00
#
_symmetry.space_group_name_H-M   'P 1'
#
loop_
_entity.id
_entity.type
_entity.pdbx_description
1 polymer ?
#
loop_
_entity_poly.entity_id
_entity_poly.type
_entity_poly.pdbx_seq_one_letter_code
_entity_poly.pdbx_strand_id
1 'polypeptide(L)'
;MSAGVYVLDIRTATSHFPGIGRYGVNLAHAMTPLLNEDERLVLLRDPARPSSWDLSALRGDRVQIVDLPLSPFSLRQQWAVPRLLRRLKAD
;
A
#
# COMPACT_ATOMS: atom_id res chain seq x y z
N MET A 1 -4.03 5.22 23.58
CA MET A 1 -3.44 5.58 22.28
C MET A 1 -4.37 5.02 21.21
N SER A 2 -4.67 5.76 20.13
CA SER A 2 -5.65 5.29 19.15
C SER A 2 -5.03 4.23 18.26
N ALA A 3 -5.66 3.07 18.14
CA ALA A 3 -5.31 2.10 17.11
C ALA A 3 -5.53 2.74 15.73
N GLY A 4 -4.50 2.76 14.90
CA GLY A 4 -4.51 3.46 13.61
C GLY A 4 -4.11 2.55 12.46
N VAL A 5 -4.86 2.59 11.36
CA VAL A 5 -4.52 1.89 10.11
C VAL A 5 -4.21 2.93 9.04
N TYR A 6 -2.96 3.02 8.63
CA TYR A 6 -2.52 3.84 7.51
C TYR A 6 -2.48 2.99 6.25
N VAL A 7 -3.09 3.47 5.17
CA VAL A 7 -3.07 2.76 3.88
C VAL A 7 -2.34 3.61 2.85
N LEU A 8 -1.31 3.04 2.23
CA LEU A 8 -0.66 3.60 1.05
C LEU A 8 -1.04 2.77 -0.17
N ASP A 9 -1.66 3.43 -1.15
CA ASP A 9 -1.92 2.84 -2.45
C ASP A 9 -0.68 2.96 -3.34
N ILE A 10 0.10 1.89 -3.38
CA ILE A 10 1.37 1.84 -4.12
C ILE A 10 1.24 1.03 -5.42
N ARG A 11 0.00 0.77 -5.89
CA ARG A 11 -0.26 0.07 -7.16
C ARG A 11 0.28 0.80 -8.40
N THR A 12 0.61 2.08 -8.27
CA THR A 12 1.27 2.89 -9.30
C THR A 12 2.79 2.75 -9.31
N ALA A 13 3.41 2.13 -8.28
CA ALA A 13 4.84 1.81 -8.26
C ALA A 13 5.16 0.67 -9.22
N THR A 14 5.06 0.96 -10.50
CA THR A 14 5.34 0.04 -11.60
C THR A 14 6.47 0.60 -12.44
N SER A 15 7.08 -0.22 -13.29
CA SER A 15 8.15 0.24 -14.20
C SER A 15 7.68 1.34 -15.16
N HIS A 16 6.36 1.51 -15.37
CA HIS A 16 5.79 2.57 -16.19
C HIS A 16 5.77 3.95 -15.49
N PHE A 17 5.76 3.99 -14.15
CA PHE A 17 5.78 5.22 -13.36
C PHE A 17 6.90 5.21 -12.31
N PRO A 18 8.18 5.25 -12.73
CA PRO A 18 9.31 5.06 -11.82
C PRO A 18 9.39 6.14 -10.74
N GLY A 19 9.03 7.39 -11.07
CA GLY A 19 9.03 8.50 -10.12
C GLY A 19 8.03 8.31 -8.99
N ILE A 20 6.78 7.96 -9.31
CA ILE A 20 5.72 7.72 -8.31
C ILE A 20 6.11 6.54 -7.41
N GLY A 21 6.64 5.47 -8.01
CA GLY A 21 7.10 4.31 -7.26
C GLY A 21 8.20 4.64 -6.26
N ARG A 22 9.21 5.41 -6.67
CA ARG A 22 10.29 5.87 -5.79
C ARG A 22 9.75 6.58 -4.54
N TYR A 23 8.85 7.54 -4.72
CA TYR A 23 8.32 8.31 -3.59
C TYR A 23 7.41 7.47 -2.69
N GLY A 24 6.52 6.65 -3.27
CA GLY A 24 5.63 5.79 -2.49
C GLY A 24 6.39 4.76 -1.64
N VAL A 25 7.42 4.12 -2.22
CA VAL A 25 8.24 3.12 -1.53
C VAL A 25 9.12 3.76 -0.46
N ASN A 26 9.77 4.90 -0.75
CA ASN A 26 10.58 5.60 0.23
C ASN A 26 9.74 6.15 1.39
N LEU A 27 8.53 6.62 1.11
CA LEU A 27 7.59 7.03 2.16
C LEU A 27 7.21 5.84 3.05
N ALA A 28 6.83 4.70 2.46
CA ALA A 28 6.52 3.50 3.22
C ALA A 28 7.70 3.08 4.11
N HIS A 29 8.91 3.08 3.57
CA HIS A 29 10.14 2.78 4.31
C HIS A 29 10.37 3.76 5.48
N ALA A 30 10.17 5.06 5.26
CA ALA A 30 10.33 6.08 6.29
C ALA A 30 9.24 6.05 7.38
N MET A 31 8.02 5.60 7.02
CA MET A 31 6.90 5.47 7.97
C MET A 31 7.05 4.27 8.90
N THR A 32 7.56 3.13 8.42
CA THR A 32 7.68 1.89 9.22
C THR A 32 8.29 2.07 10.61
N PRO A 33 9.43 2.76 10.80
CA PRO A 33 10.02 2.96 12.13
C PRO A 33 9.26 3.98 13.01
N LEU A 34 8.33 4.74 12.44
CA LEU A 34 7.54 5.76 13.15
C LEU A 34 6.20 5.22 13.67
N LEU A 35 5.84 3.98 13.34
CA LEU A 35 4.60 3.35 13.79
C LEU A 35 4.67 3.03 15.29
N ASN A 36 3.64 3.46 16.01
CA ASN A 36 3.38 3.05 17.39
C ASN A 36 2.97 1.56 17.46
N GLU A 37 2.93 1.00 18.67
CA GLU A 37 2.57 -0.41 18.89
C GLU A 37 1.17 -0.77 18.37
N ASP A 38 0.23 0.15 18.49
CA ASP A 38 -1.16 -0.01 18.05
C ASP A 38 -1.41 0.45 16.60
N GLU A 39 -0.37 0.85 15.88
CA GLU A 39 -0.47 1.33 14.50
C GLU A 39 -0.01 0.28 13.49
N ARG A 40 -0.66 0.26 12.33
CA ARG A 40 -0.31 -0.60 11.21
C ARG A 40 -0.26 0.18 9.91
N LEU A 41 0.69 -0.17 9.06
CA LEU A 41 0.82 0.31 7.69
C LEU A 41 0.39 -0.79 6.72
N VAL A 42 -0.55 -0.48 5.85
CA VAL A 42 -1.01 -1.38 4.79
C VAL A 42 -0.57 -0.83 3.44
N LEU A 43 0.17 -1.64 2.68
CA LEU A 43 0.63 -1.32 1.34
C LEU A 43 -0.23 -2.05 0.32
N LEU A 44 -0.96 -1.31 -0.51
CA LEU A 44 -1.69 -1.91 -1.64
C LEU A 44 -0.75 -2.04 -2.83
N ARG A 45 -0.70 -3.23 -3.44
CA ARG A 45 0.08 -3.48 -4.67
C ARG A 45 -0.73 -4.26 -5.70
N ASP A 46 -0.38 -4.10 -6.96
CA ASP A 46 -0.90 -4.92 -8.06
C ASP A 46 0.17 -5.95 -8.43
N PRO A 47 0.06 -7.21 -8.00
CA PRO A 47 1.09 -8.22 -8.29
C PRO A 47 1.17 -8.59 -9.78
N ALA A 48 0.16 -8.22 -10.60
CA ALA A 48 0.17 -8.48 -12.03
C ALA A 48 0.99 -7.43 -12.82
N ARG A 49 1.46 -6.36 -12.17
CA ARG A 49 2.25 -5.31 -12.79
C ARG A 49 3.73 -5.45 -12.40
N PRO A 50 4.66 -5.46 -13.38
CA PRO A 50 6.08 -5.47 -13.06
C PRO A 50 6.48 -4.18 -12.34
N SER A 51 7.28 -4.34 -11.29
CA SER A 51 7.83 -3.24 -10.50
C SER A 51 9.32 -3.47 -10.29
N SER A 52 10.09 -2.39 -10.35
CA SER A 52 11.49 -2.38 -9.93
C SER A 52 11.67 -2.36 -8.41
N TRP A 53 10.57 -2.23 -7.65
CA TRP A 53 10.59 -2.07 -6.20
C TRP A 53 10.11 -3.35 -5.52
N ASP A 54 10.96 -3.96 -4.71
CA ASP A 54 10.56 -5.08 -3.87
C ASP A 54 9.84 -4.59 -2.61
N LEU A 55 8.51 -4.49 -2.70
CA LEU A 55 7.67 -4.17 -1.55
C LEU A 55 7.71 -5.26 -0.48
N SER A 56 8.06 -6.50 -0.83
CA SER A 56 8.05 -7.64 0.09
C SER A 56 9.09 -7.48 1.19
N ALA A 57 10.18 -6.77 0.91
CA ALA A 57 11.22 -6.41 1.88
C ALA A 57 10.70 -5.48 3.00
N LEU A 58 9.60 -4.77 2.79
CA LEU A 58 8.98 -3.90 3.81
C LEU A 58 8.04 -4.67 4.74
N ARG A 59 7.74 -5.94 4.47
CA ARG A 59 6.82 -6.74 5.30
C ARG A 59 7.40 -6.93 6.71
N GLY A 60 6.56 -6.76 7.72
CA GLY A 60 6.92 -6.97 9.12
C GLY A 60 5.68 -6.96 10.01
N ASP A 61 5.85 -7.04 11.33
CA ASP A 61 4.75 -7.19 12.29
C ASP A 61 3.70 -6.06 12.23
N ARG A 62 4.14 -4.86 11.84
CA ARG A 62 3.29 -3.66 11.69
C ARG A 62 3.04 -3.27 10.24
N VAL A 63 3.64 -3.97 9.27
CA VAL A 63 3.51 -3.66 7.83
C VAL A 63 2.89 -4.84 7.09
N GLN A 64 1.65 -4.63 6.63
CA GLN A 64 0.91 -5.60 5.83
C GLN A 64 0.96 -5.23 4.35
N ILE A 65 1.14 -6.22 3.49
CA ILE A 65 1.03 -6.05 2.03
C ILE A 65 -0.27 -6.72 1.59
N VAL A 66 -1.11 -5.97 0.88
CA VAL A 66 -2.39 -6.45 0.35
C VAL A 66 -2.34 -6.41 -1.17
N ASP A 67 -2.50 -7.58 -1.77
CA ASP A 67 -2.62 -7.72 -3.21
C ASP A 67 -4.01 -7.25 -3.67
N LEU A 68 -4.00 -6.27 -4.58
CA LEU A 68 -5.16 -5.76 -5.27
C LEU A 68 -4.84 -5.78 -6.77
N PRO A 69 -5.09 -6.93 -7.46
CA PRO A 69 -4.77 -7.13 -8.88
C PRO A 69 -5.75 -6.35 -9.77
N LEU A 70 -5.71 -5.03 -9.64
CA LEU A 70 -6.60 -4.11 -10.29
C LEU A 70 -5.85 -2.81 -10.59
N SER A 71 -5.84 -2.45 -11.88
CA SER A 71 -5.21 -1.22 -12.34
C SER A 71 -5.81 0.02 -11.63
N PRO A 72 -4.97 0.99 -11.23
CA PRO A 72 -5.41 2.32 -10.76
C PRO A 72 -6.20 3.15 -11.78
N PHE A 73 -6.28 2.70 -13.04
CA PHE A 73 -7.07 3.37 -14.08
C PHE A 73 -8.35 2.61 -14.44
N SER A 74 -8.63 1.49 -13.77
CA SER A 74 -9.86 0.73 -14.00
C SER A 74 -11.05 1.40 -13.30
N LEU A 75 -12.18 1.56 -14.00
CA LEU A 75 -13.43 2.01 -13.37
C LEU A 75 -13.86 1.14 -12.19
N ARG A 76 -13.55 -0.17 -12.23
CA ARG A 76 -13.86 -1.11 -11.13
C ARG A 76 -13.24 -0.67 -9.79
N GLN A 77 -12.18 0.13 -9.81
CA GLN A 77 -11.54 0.60 -8.58
C GLN A 77 -12.47 1.44 -7.70
N GLN A 78 -13.42 2.14 -8.30
CA GLN A 78 -14.37 3.03 -7.61
C GLN A 78 -15.21 2.28 -6.57
N TRP A 79 -15.37 0.96 -6.74
CA TRP A 79 -16.07 0.11 -5.78
C TRP A 79 -15.14 -0.85 -5.04
N ALA A 80 -14.11 -1.37 -5.71
CA ALA A 80 -13.19 -2.32 -5.12
C ALA A 80 -12.36 -1.69 -3.98
N VAL A 81 -11.83 -0.48 -4.19
CA VAL A 81 -10.98 0.18 -3.19
C VAL A 81 -11.79 0.59 -1.95
N PRO A 82 -12.93 1.29 -2.04
CA PRO A 82 -13.70 1.63 -0.84
C PRO A 82 -14.22 0.41 -0.08
N ARG A 83 -14.53 -0.70 -0.78
CA ARG A 83 -14.89 -1.96 -0.11
C ARG A 83 -13.71 -2.59 0.62
N LEU A 84 -12.51 -2.48 0.06
CA LEU A 84 -11.29 -2.96 0.72
C LEU A 84 -10.95 -2.10 1.95
N LEU A 85 -10.98 -0.77 1.83
CA LEU A 85 -10.67 0.14 2.94
C LEU A 85 -11.59 -0.08 4.15
N ARG A 86 -12.91 -0.23 3.91
CA ARG A 86 -13.87 -0.60 4.98
C ARG A 86 -13.55 -1.92 5.66
N ARG A 87 -13.07 -2.93 4.91
CA ARG A 87 -12.66 -4.22 5.49
C ARG A 87 -11.40 -4.09 6.35
N LEU A 88 -10.51 -3.18 5.97
CA LEU A 88 -9.28 -2.86 6.71
C LEU A 88 -9.55 -1.91 7.90
N LYS A 89 -10.77 -1.37 8.03
CA LYS A 89 -11.11 -0.30 9.00
C LYS A 89 -10.21 0.92 8.86
N ALA A 90 -9.96 1.29 7.60
CA ALA A 90 -9.14 2.43 7.21
C ALA A 90 -9.98 3.50 6.47
N ASP A 91 -11.24 3.64 6.89
CA ASP A 91 -12.23 4.59 6.39
C ASP A 91 -12.54 5.70 7.42
#